data_AF-A0A1V5K722-F1
#
_entry.id   AF-A0A1V5K722-F1
#
_cell.length_a   1.000
_cell.length_b   1.000
_cell.length_c   1.000
_cell.angle_alpha   90.00
_cell.angle_beta   90.00
_cell.angle_gamma   90.00
#
_symmetry.space_group_name_H-M   'P 1'
#
loop_
_entity.id
_entity.type
_entity.pdbx_description
1 polymer ?
#
loop_
_entity_poly.entity_id
_entity_poly.type
_entity_poly.pdbx_seq_one_letter_code
_entity_poly.pdbx_strand_id
1 'polypeptide(L)'
;MVRNAVYGIAAAKACGIERPTVGILNVDGARQVERALRRISEAGYALEFAESARADGGTVMRGNDLLMGVPDVMVTDTLTGNLLMKMFSSYSTGGDYEATGWGYGPGVGEGYGRIIMILSRASGAPVVAGAIAYAAELVRGGLVKVANAEFAAARAAGWPGGRDKGAGAGTGVAPGSAPGSGPGSVPGSTPGGEPVPAPSPAQGEVAAPPAKVVTAEIAGVDILELENAVRVLWAAGIYAESGMGCTGPIVMVSPEDRERAVEALKQAQYL
;
A
#
# COMPACT_ATOMS: atom_id res chain seq x y z
N MET A 1 3.34 7.34 -0.29
CA MET A 1 3.31 7.71 -1.72
C MET A 1 4.57 8.40 -2.23
N VAL A 2 5.10 9.48 -1.62
CA VAL A 2 6.36 10.14 -2.11
C VAL A 2 7.54 9.16 -2.14
N ARG A 3 7.67 8.28 -1.15
CA ARG A 3 8.66 7.18 -1.15
C ARG A 3 8.43 6.19 -2.31
N ASN A 4 7.17 5.81 -2.52
CA ASN A 4 6.76 4.87 -3.58
C ASN A 4 7.16 5.36 -4.97
N ALA A 5 7.17 6.68 -5.22
CA ALA A 5 7.65 7.24 -6.48
C ALA A 5 9.12 6.89 -6.74
N VAL A 6 10.01 7.14 -5.76
CA VAL A 6 11.44 6.82 -5.87
C VAL A 6 11.66 5.31 -5.97
N TYR A 7 10.84 4.51 -5.28
CA TYR A 7 10.88 3.04 -5.37
C TYR A 7 10.51 2.54 -6.76
N GLY A 8 9.44 3.08 -7.33
CA GLY A 8 9.01 2.76 -8.69
C GLY A 8 10.03 3.19 -9.74
N ILE A 9 10.60 4.39 -9.61
CA ILE A 9 11.69 4.87 -10.49
C ILE A 9 12.88 3.90 -10.44
N ALA A 10 13.30 3.46 -9.25
CA ALA A 10 14.40 2.52 -9.12
C ALA A 10 14.10 1.16 -9.79
N ALA A 11 12.87 0.65 -9.66
CA ALA A 11 12.46 -0.58 -10.33
C ALA A 11 12.43 -0.42 -11.86
N ALA A 12 11.86 0.67 -12.36
CA ALA A 12 11.81 0.97 -13.79
C ALA A 12 13.22 1.12 -14.41
N LYS A 13 14.12 1.84 -13.74
CA LYS A 13 15.54 1.95 -14.15
C LYS A 13 16.26 0.61 -14.14
N ALA A 14 16.00 -0.24 -13.15
CA ALA A 14 16.55 -1.59 -13.11
C ALA A 14 16.00 -2.48 -14.25
N CYS A 15 14.81 -2.19 -14.78
CA CYS A 15 14.28 -2.84 -15.98
C CYS A 15 14.72 -2.19 -17.30
N GLY A 16 15.63 -1.21 -17.26
CA GLY A 16 16.22 -0.59 -18.45
C GLY A 16 15.52 0.68 -18.94
N ILE A 17 14.55 1.22 -18.20
CA ILE A 17 13.95 2.52 -18.51
C ILE A 17 14.83 3.61 -17.90
N GLU A 18 15.71 4.23 -18.71
CA GLU A 18 16.72 5.17 -18.22
C GLU A 18 16.12 6.41 -17.52
N ARG A 19 15.05 6.96 -18.10
CA ARG A 19 14.36 8.17 -17.65
C ARG A 19 12.86 7.90 -17.49
N PRO A 20 12.46 7.14 -16.46
CA PRO A 20 11.07 6.75 -16.30
C PRO A 20 10.21 7.96 -15.92
N THR A 21 9.07 8.07 -16.57
CA THR A 21 8.05 9.07 -16.29
C THR A 21 7.14 8.64 -15.15
N VAL A 22 6.74 9.60 -14.32
CA VAL A 22 5.94 9.38 -13.11
C VAL A 22 4.58 10.03 -13.25
N GLY A 23 3.55 9.23 -13.04
CA GLY A 23 2.17 9.66 -12.85
C GLY A 23 1.72 9.50 -11.41
N ILE A 24 0.73 10.28 -11.00
CA ILE A 24 0.10 10.14 -9.67
C ILE A 24 -1.36 9.81 -9.88
N LEU A 25 -1.82 8.64 -9.43
CA LEU A 25 -3.22 8.29 -9.52
C LEU A 25 -4.04 9.27 -8.68
N ASN A 26 -5.19 9.70 -9.20
CA ASN A 26 -6.08 10.66 -8.57
C ASN A 26 -6.86 10.03 -7.39
N VAL A 27 -6.14 9.75 -6.32
CA VAL A 27 -6.63 9.29 -5.01
C VAL A 27 -6.37 10.35 -3.94
N ASP A 28 -6.87 10.11 -2.73
CA ASP A 28 -6.65 11.02 -1.61
C ASP A 28 -5.17 11.27 -1.36
N GLY A 29 -4.81 12.55 -1.20
CA GLY A 29 -3.43 12.95 -1.03
C GLY A 29 -2.63 13.17 -2.32
N ALA A 30 -3.19 12.90 -3.52
CA ALA A 30 -2.47 13.00 -4.79
C ALA A 30 -1.83 14.39 -5.01
N ARG A 31 -2.53 15.47 -4.68
CA ARG A 31 -2.02 16.85 -4.81
C ARG A 31 -0.90 17.16 -3.81
N GLN A 32 -0.96 16.60 -2.61
CA GLN A 32 0.09 16.72 -1.60
C GLN A 32 1.36 16.01 -2.08
N VAL A 33 1.21 14.82 -2.66
CA VAL A 33 2.30 14.05 -3.28
C VAL A 33 2.88 14.81 -4.47
N GLU A 34 2.04 15.34 -5.35
CA GLU A 34 2.48 16.16 -6.49
C GLU A 34 3.38 17.31 -6.04
N ARG A 35 2.91 18.11 -5.06
CA ARG A 35 3.71 19.22 -4.51
C ARG A 35 5.01 18.74 -3.88
N ALA A 36 5.00 17.62 -3.17
CA ALA A 36 6.21 17.07 -2.55
C ALA A 36 7.22 16.58 -3.59
N LEU A 37 6.76 15.91 -4.65
CA LEU A 37 7.61 15.44 -5.75
C LEU A 37 8.17 16.60 -6.57
N ARG A 38 7.39 17.67 -6.81
CA ARG A 38 7.88 18.89 -7.44
C ARG A 38 9.00 19.54 -6.63
N ARG A 39 8.84 19.66 -5.31
CA ARG A 39 9.89 20.23 -4.43
C ARG A 39 11.21 19.47 -4.52
N ILE A 40 11.19 18.14 -4.48
CA ILE A 40 12.44 17.37 -4.59
C ILE A 40 13.02 17.42 -6.02
N SER A 41 12.16 17.54 -7.04
CA SER A 41 12.62 17.73 -8.42
C SER A 41 13.31 19.09 -8.61
N GLU A 42 12.70 20.16 -8.10
CA GLU A 42 13.26 21.53 -8.08
C GLU A 42 14.56 21.60 -7.26
N ALA A 43 14.69 20.77 -6.23
CA ALA A 43 15.92 20.64 -5.43
C ALA A 43 17.01 19.76 -6.08
N GLY A 44 16.79 19.27 -7.30
CA GLY A 44 17.82 18.62 -8.12
C GLY A 44 17.69 17.11 -8.29
N TYR A 45 16.60 16.48 -7.81
CA TYR A 45 16.34 15.07 -8.13
C TYR A 45 15.80 14.95 -9.56
N ALA A 46 16.45 14.13 -10.39
CA ALA A 46 16.05 13.89 -11.77
C ALA A 46 14.77 13.04 -11.83
N LEU A 47 13.62 13.73 -11.78
CA LEU A 47 12.28 13.17 -11.88
C LEU A 47 11.54 13.79 -13.06
N GLU A 48 10.91 12.95 -13.88
CA GLU A 48 10.06 13.39 -14.99
C GLU A 48 8.62 13.02 -14.69
N PHE A 49 7.72 13.99 -14.78
CA PHE A 49 6.30 13.69 -14.73
C PHE A 49 5.80 13.33 -16.13
N ALA A 50 4.99 12.28 -16.20
CA ALA A 50 4.19 12.04 -17.38
C ALA A 50 2.99 13.02 -17.42
N GLU A 51 2.53 13.29 -18.63
CA GLU A 51 1.38 14.14 -18.90
C GLU A 51 0.16 13.27 -19.18
N SER A 52 -0.94 13.49 -18.45
CA SER A 52 -2.22 12.81 -18.65
C SER A 52 -2.69 12.99 -20.09
N ALA A 53 -3.25 11.94 -20.69
CA ALA A 53 -3.73 11.95 -22.07
C ALA A 53 -5.04 12.75 -22.27
N ARG A 54 -5.57 13.33 -21.18
CA ARG A 54 -6.74 14.22 -21.22
C ARG A 54 -6.39 15.57 -21.86
N ALA A 55 -7.41 16.25 -22.40
CA ALA A 55 -7.26 17.56 -23.01
C ALA A 55 -6.74 18.66 -22.05
N ASP A 56 -7.00 18.53 -20.74
CA ASP A 56 -6.50 19.41 -19.69
C ASP A 56 -5.10 19.01 -19.16
N GLY A 57 -4.57 17.88 -19.62
CA GLY A 57 -3.24 17.39 -19.25
C GLY A 57 -3.03 17.17 -17.76
N GLY A 58 -1.77 17.39 -17.33
CA GLY A 58 -1.37 17.39 -15.93
C GLY A 58 -0.84 16.05 -15.42
N THR A 59 -0.25 16.10 -14.22
CA THR A 59 0.51 14.96 -13.65
C THR A 59 -0.34 14.04 -12.78
N VAL A 60 -1.56 14.49 -12.43
CA VAL A 60 -2.55 13.70 -11.69
C VAL A 60 -3.45 12.98 -12.70
N MET A 61 -3.51 11.66 -12.58
CA MET A 61 -3.98 10.72 -13.60
C MET A 61 -5.22 9.95 -13.16
N ARG A 62 -6.07 9.58 -14.11
CA ARG A 62 -7.31 8.83 -13.86
C ARG A 62 -7.17 7.37 -14.30
N GLY A 63 -8.23 6.60 -14.11
CA GLY A 63 -8.28 5.19 -14.54
C GLY A 63 -7.98 4.98 -16.03
N ASN A 64 -8.37 5.91 -16.90
CA ASN A 64 -8.05 5.79 -18.34
C ASN A 64 -6.55 5.90 -18.60
N ASP A 65 -5.85 6.85 -17.95
CA ASP A 65 -4.40 7.00 -18.09
C ASP A 65 -3.66 5.76 -17.59
N LEU A 66 -4.17 5.14 -16.52
CA LEU A 66 -3.67 3.87 -16.00
C LEU A 66 -3.83 2.73 -17.01
N LEU A 67 -5.01 2.60 -17.65
CA LEU A 67 -5.27 1.56 -18.65
C LEU A 67 -4.46 1.75 -19.93
N MET A 68 -4.20 3.00 -20.32
CA MET A 68 -3.38 3.34 -21.48
C MET A 68 -1.88 3.19 -21.23
N GLY A 69 -1.46 3.02 -19.98
CA GLY A 69 -0.03 2.98 -19.62
C GLY A 69 0.66 4.33 -19.88
N VAL A 70 0.00 5.45 -19.56
CA VAL A 70 0.52 6.80 -19.80
C VAL A 70 1.87 7.04 -19.10
N PRO A 71 2.04 6.73 -17.80
CA PRO A 71 3.36 6.79 -17.17
C PRO A 71 4.05 5.42 -17.16
N ASP A 72 5.38 5.44 -17.08
CA ASP A 72 6.17 4.25 -16.75
C ASP A 72 5.93 3.82 -15.29
N VAL A 73 5.72 4.79 -14.39
CA VAL A 73 5.47 4.59 -12.97
C VAL A 73 4.19 5.30 -12.55
N MET A 74 3.12 4.55 -12.26
CA MET A 74 1.92 5.08 -11.61
C MET A 74 2.04 5.00 -10.09
N VAL A 75 2.05 6.14 -9.41
CA VAL A 75 2.10 6.22 -7.94
C VAL A 75 0.69 6.24 -7.36
N THR A 76 0.44 5.39 -6.38
CA THR A 76 -0.81 5.34 -5.62
C THR A 76 -0.57 4.89 -4.17
N ASP A 77 -1.61 4.93 -3.33
CA ASP A 77 -1.60 4.37 -1.99
C ASP A 77 -1.63 2.83 -2.02
N THR A 78 -1.30 2.22 -0.88
CA THR A 78 -1.11 0.76 -0.79
C THR A 78 -2.40 -0.02 -1.02
N LEU A 79 -3.55 0.48 -0.55
CA LEU A 79 -4.82 -0.24 -0.68
C LEU A 79 -5.31 -0.20 -2.12
N THR A 80 -5.30 0.99 -2.73
CA THR A 80 -5.68 1.15 -4.12
C THR A 80 -4.77 0.31 -5.02
N GLY A 81 -3.45 0.34 -4.80
CA GLY A 81 -2.50 -0.50 -5.55
C GLY A 81 -2.83 -1.99 -5.46
N ASN A 82 -3.12 -2.51 -4.27
CA ASN A 82 -3.51 -3.90 -4.08
C ASN A 82 -4.80 -4.26 -4.84
N LEU A 83 -5.81 -3.40 -4.80
CA LEU A 83 -7.05 -3.61 -5.56
C LEU A 83 -6.79 -3.63 -7.07
N LEU A 84 -6.00 -2.68 -7.58
CA LEU A 84 -5.67 -2.60 -9.00
C LEU A 84 -4.94 -3.85 -9.49
N MET A 85 -3.96 -4.35 -8.74
CA MET A 85 -3.23 -5.56 -9.11
C MET A 85 -4.14 -6.78 -9.21
N LYS A 86 -5.06 -6.95 -8.26
CA LYS A 86 -6.06 -8.03 -8.31
C LYS A 86 -7.01 -7.84 -9.48
N MET A 87 -7.60 -6.66 -9.61
CA MET A 87 -8.53 -6.35 -10.69
C MET A 87 -7.89 -6.63 -12.05
N PHE A 88 -6.70 -6.11 -12.34
CA PHE A 88 -6.06 -6.34 -13.65
C PHE A 88 -5.64 -7.78 -13.88
N SER A 89 -5.28 -8.50 -12.83
CA SER A 89 -4.80 -9.86 -12.99
C SER A 89 -5.90 -10.91 -13.07
N SER A 90 -7.08 -10.65 -12.50
CA SER A 90 -8.16 -11.63 -12.38
C SER A 90 -9.52 -11.15 -12.92
N TYR A 91 -9.60 -10.02 -13.64
CA TYR A 91 -10.90 -9.54 -14.15
C TYR A 91 -11.59 -10.55 -15.08
N SER A 92 -10.80 -11.28 -15.88
CA SER A 92 -11.31 -12.25 -16.85
C SER A 92 -11.70 -13.60 -16.24
N THR A 93 -11.45 -13.79 -14.94
CA THR A 93 -11.60 -15.08 -14.24
C THR A 93 -12.60 -15.01 -13.08
N GLY A 94 -13.22 -13.84 -12.87
CA GLY A 94 -14.17 -13.61 -11.77
C GLY A 94 -13.51 -13.36 -10.41
N GLY A 95 -12.18 -13.22 -10.34
CA GLY A 95 -11.47 -12.84 -9.10
C GLY A 95 -10.72 -13.97 -8.39
N ASP A 96 -11.06 -15.23 -8.66
CA ASP A 96 -10.51 -16.37 -7.91
C ASP A 96 -9.16 -16.88 -8.44
N TYR A 97 -8.75 -16.42 -9.61
CA TYR A 97 -7.52 -16.84 -10.27
C TYR A 97 -6.87 -15.69 -11.02
N GLU A 98 -5.64 -15.33 -10.68
CA GLU A 98 -4.90 -14.31 -11.42
C GLU A 98 -4.31 -14.95 -12.70
N ALA A 99 -4.87 -14.60 -13.85
CA ALA A 99 -4.52 -15.18 -15.16
C ALA A 99 -3.51 -14.33 -15.95
N THR A 100 -3.37 -13.04 -15.65
CA THR A 100 -2.52 -12.12 -16.41
C THR A 100 -1.71 -11.21 -15.49
N GLY A 101 -0.47 -10.89 -15.87
CA GLY A 101 0.37 -9.93 -15.13
C GLY A 101 1.71 -10.49 -14.67
N TRP A 102 2.41 -9.70 -13.85
CA TRP A 102 3.79 -9.97 -13.39
C TRP A 102 3.92 -10.05 -11.86
N GLY A 103 2.80 -10.32 -11.17
CA GLY A 103 2.74 -10.31 -9.71
C GLY A 103 2.90 -8.90 -9.12
N TYR A 104 3.11 -8.82 -7.80
CA TYR A 104 3.14 -7.55 -7.06
C TYR A 104 4.44 -6.74 -7.27
N GLY A 105 5.44 -7.33 -7.94
CA GLY A 105 6.75 -6.72 -8.14
C GLY A 105 7.67 -6.80 -6.91
N PRO A 106 8.82 -6.09 -6.96
CA PRO A 106 9.84 -6.16 -5.92
C PRO A 106 9.49 -5.30 -4.70
N GLY A 107 9.77 -5.82 -3.51
CA GLY A 107 9.95 -5.01 -2.32
C GLY A 107 11.22 -4.16 -2.44
N VAL A 108 11.03 -2.84 -2.58
CA VAL A 108 12.12 -1.85 -2.68
C VAL A 108 12.15 -1.03 -1.40
N GLY A 109 13.29 -1.03 -0.71
CA GLY A 109 13.44 -0.31 0.55
C GLY A 109 14.91 -0.17 0.97
N GLU A 110 15.17 0.76 1.89
CA GLU A 110 16.51 0.98 2.41
C GLU A 110 17.01 -0.22 3.23
N GLY A 111 18.26 -0.62 3.02
CA GLY A 111 18.89 -1.73 3.74
C GLY A 111 18.49 -3.12 3.23
N TYR A 112 17.70 -3.22 2.15
CA TYR A 112 17.35 -4.49 1.54
C TYR A 112 18.53 -5.00 0.70
N GLY A 113 19.10 -6.14 1.10
CA GLY A 113 20.19 -6.80 0.38
C GLY A 113 19.73 -7.85 -0.63
N ARG A 114 18.42 -8.11 -0.72
CA ARG A 114 17.82 -9.14 -1.58
C ARG A 114 16.59 -8.60 -2.27
N ILE A 115 16.35 -9.09 -3.49
CA ILE A 115 15.12 -8.82 -4.23
C ILE A 115 14.07 -9.80 -3.69
N ILE A 116 13.03 -9.27 -3.07
CA ILE A 116 11.91 -10.05 -2.53
C ILE A 116 10.71 -9.75 -3.41
N MET A 117 10.10 -10.78 -3.98
CA MET A 117 8.86 -10.64 -4.74
C MET A 117 7.79 -11.52 -4.12
N ILE A 118 6.57 -11.01 -4.05
CA ILE A 118 5.43 -11.67 -3.43
C ILE A 118 4.40 -12.02 -4.51
N LEU A 119 3.79 -13.19 -4.35
CA LEU A 119 2.68 -13.66 -5.17
C LEU A 119 1.50 -14.02 -4.27
N SER A 120 0.30 -13.93 -4.85
CA SER A 120 -0.92 -14.40 -4.22
C SER A 120 -1.00 -15.92 -4.31
N ARG A 121 -1.74 -16.55 -3.39
CA ARG A 121 -2.13 -17.95 -3.55
C ARG A 121 -3.00 -18.18 -4.80
N ALA A 122 -3.72 -17.14 -5.23
CA ALA A 122 -4.52 -17.14 -6.45
C ALA A 122 -3.67 -16.94 -7.72
N SER A 123 -2.36 -16.67 -7.59
CA SER A 123 -1.50 -16.40 -8.74
C SER A 123 -1.34 -17.65 -9.61
N GLY A 124 -1.91 -17.58 -10.82
CA GLY A 124 -1.82 -18.64 -11.81
C GLY A 124 -0.44 -18.79 -12.43
N ALA A 125 -0.22 -19.92 -13.11
CA ALA A 125 1.06 -20.20 -13.78
C ALA A 125 1.54 -19.06 -14.72
N PRO A 126 0.68 -18.37 -15.49
CA PRO A 126 1.11 -17.24 -16.31
C PRO A 126 1.66 -16.07 -15.47
N VAL A 127 1.02 -15.74 -14.35
CA VAL A 127 1.45 -14.64 -13.46
C VAL A 127 2.74 -15.00 -12.75
N VAL A 128 2.88 -16.26 -12.31
CA VAL A 128 4.12 -16.79 -11.72
C VAL A 128 5.27 -16.68 -12.73
N ALA A 129 5.03 -17.07 -13.99
CA ALA A 129 6.04 -16.97 -15.04
C ALA A 129 6.44 -15.51 -15.32
N GLY A 130 5.47 -14.60 -15.40
CA GLY A 130 5.72 -13.15 -15.52
C GLY A 130 6.55 -12.63 -14.35
N ALA A 131 6.19 -12.97 -13.11
CA ALA A 131 6.95 -12.57 -11.93
C ALA A 131 8.40 -13.10 -11.97
N ILE A 132 8.62 -14.35 -12.37
CA ILE A 132 9.99 -14.88 -12.51
C ILE A 132 10.77 -14.10 -13.58
N ALA A 133 10.15 -13.78 -14.72
CA ALA A 133 10.78 -12.98 -15.77
C ALA A 133 11.14 -11.57 -15.27
N TYR A 134 10.23 -10.90 -14.55
CA TYR A 134 10.47 -9.59 -13.96
C TYR A 134 11.59 -9.63 -12.91
N ALA A 135 11.60 -10.65 -12.04
CA ALA A 135 12.71 -10.85 -11.10
C ALA A 135 14.05 -11.00 -11.83
N ALA A 136 14.10 -11.73 -12.94
CA ALA A 136 15.31 -11.89 -13.73
C ALA A 136 15.79 -10.56 -14.34
N GLU A 137 14.89 -9.70 -14.80
CA GLU A 137 15.24 -8.35 -15.27
C GLU A 137 15.81 -7.49 -14.16
N LEU A 138 15.16 -7.45 -13.00
CA LEU A 138 15.61 -6.70 -11.83
C LEU A 138 16.99 -7.15 -11.34
N VAL A 139 17.27 -8.46 -11.39
CA VAL A 139 18.61 -9.01 -11.09
C VAL A 139 19.63 -8.54 -12.12
N ARG A 140 19.33 -8.65 -13.42
CA ARG A 140 20.23 -8.23 -14.50
C ARG A 140 20.56 -6.74 -14.45
N GLY A 141 19.56 -5.90 -14.18
CA GLY A 141 19.75 -4.45 -14.02
C GLY A 141 20.31 -4.03 -12.67
N GLY A 142 20.51 -4.97 -11.74
CA GLY A 142 21.12 -4.69 -10.45
C GLY A 142 20.28 -3.77 -9.57
N LEU A 143 18.99 -4.10 -9.38
CA LEU A 143 18.02 -3.29 -8.62
C LEU A 143 18.57 -2.72 -7.32
N VAL A 144 19.26 -3.52 -6.51
CA VAL A 144 19.82 -3.06 -5.21
C VAL A 144 20.79 -1.89 -5.39
N LYS A 145 21.65 -1.95 -6.42
CA LYS A 145 22.59 -0.87 -6.74
C LYS A 145 21.84 0.38 -7.23
N VAL A 146 20.90 0.19 -8.15
CA VAL A 146 20.08 1.27 -8.72
C VAL A 146 19.28 1.97 -7.63
N ALA A 147 18.55 1.22 -6.79
CA ALA A 147 17.75 1.76 -5.70
C ALA A 147 18.60 2.57 -4.72
N ASN A 148 19.77 2.07 -4.32
CA ASN A 148 20.66 2.82 -3.42
C ASN A 148 21.15 4.15 -4.04
N ALA A 149 21.42 4.17 -5.34
CA ALA A 149 21.79 5.39 -6.05
C ALA A 149 20.61 6.38 -6.11
N GLU A 150 19.40 5.90 -6.43
CA GLU A 150 18.19 6.73 -6.42
C GLU A 150 17.88 7.31 -5.05
N PHE A 151 18.03 6.51 -3.98
CA PHE A 151 17.81 7.01 -2.61
C PHE A 151 18.84 8.08 -2.24
N ALA A 152 20.11 7.91 -2.63
CA ALA A 152 21.13 8.91 -2.39
C ALA A 152 20.83 10.23 -3.11
N ALA A 153 20.46 10.15 -4.40
CA ALA A 153 20.08 11.31 -5.19
C ALA A 153 18.82 12.01 -4.65
N ALA A 154 17.77 11.25 -4.32
CA ALA A 154 16.53 11.82 -3.77
C ALA A 154 16.77 12.45 -2.38
N ARG A 155 17.58 11.83 -1.52
CA ARG A 155 17.92 12.41 -0.20
C ARG A 155 18.69 13.71 -0.31
N ALA A 156 19.61 13.82 -1.27
CA ALA A 156 20.32 15.07 -1.53
C ALA A 156 19.36 16.21 -1.90
N ALA A 157 18.19 15.88 -2.44
CA ALA A 157 17.12 16.81 -2.80
C ALA A 157 16.01 16.95 -1.73
N GLY A 158 16.21 16.47 -0.50
CA GLY A 158 15.24 16.64 0.59
C GLY A 158 14.10 15.61 0.62
N TRP A 159 14.24 14.47 -0.05
CA TRP A 159 13.31 13.35 0.09
C TRP A 159 13.25 12.85 1.54
N PRO A 160 12.05 12.62 2.11
CA PRO A 160 11.90 12.13 3.48
C PRO A 160 12.37 10.67 3.56
N GLY A 161 13.68 10.50 3.77
CA GLY A 161 14.30 9.21 4.05
C GLY A 161 13.70 8.57 5.31
N GLY A 162 13.98 7.28 5.50
CA GLY A 162 13.61 6.58 6.73
C GLY A 162 13.28 5.11 6.52
N ARG A 163 14.02 4.26 7.23
CA ARG A 163 13.58 2.93 7.65
C ARG A 163 12.29 3.07 8.46
N ASP A 164 11.19 2.56 7.95
CA ASP A 164 10.07 2.20 8.82
C ASP A 164 10.59 1.12 9.78
N LYS A 165 10.60 1.42 11.08
CA LYS A 165 10.97 0.47 12.14
C LYS A 165 9.88 -0.61 12.31
N GLY A 166 9.52 -1.31 11.24
CA GLY A 166 8.42 -2.30 11.24
C GLY A 166 8.63 -3.53 10.36
N ALA A 167 9.56 -3.53 9.40
CA ALA A 167 9.90 -4.74 8.65
C ALA A 167 11.04 -5.49 9.35
N GLY A 168 10.67 -6.31 10.34
CA GLY A 168 11.58 -7.26 10.95
C GLY A 168 12.34 -8.05 9.89
N ALA A 169 13.63 -8.24 10.13
CA ALA A 169 14.45 -9.16 9.38
C ALA A 169 13.74 -10.52 9.33
N GLY A 170 13.25 -10.90 8.15
CA GLY A 170 12.69 -12.23 7.91
C GLY A 170 13.79 -13.27 8.04
N THR A 171 14.00 -13.74 9.26
CA THR A 171 14.62 -15.05 9.53
C THR A 171 13.79 -16.11 8.84
N GLY A 172 14.46 -17.00 8.11
CA GLY A 172 13.83 -17.98 7.22
C GLY A 172 12.73 -18.79 7.90
N VAL A 173 11.61 -18.95 7.19
CA VAL A 173 10.56 -19.90 7.55
C VAL A 173 10.54 -20.97 6.46
N ALA A 174 10.77 -22.21 6.87
CA ALA A 174 10.71 -23.42 6.06
C ALA A 174 9.25 -23.75 5.64
N PRO A 175 9.02 -24.43 4.51
CA PRO A 175 7.68 -24.67 4.00
C PRO A 175 7.01 -25.83 4.75
N GLY A 176 5.83 -25.58 5.32
CA GLY A 176 5.01 -26.58 6.00
C GLY A 176 3.52 -26.43 5.69
N SER A 177 3.00 -27.42 4.96
CA SER A 177 1.63 -27.98 4.99
C SER A 177 0.42 -27.05 4.82
N ALA A 178 -0.22 -27.17 3.64
CA ALA A 178 -1.60 -26.79 3.38
C ALA A 178 -2.61 -27.80 3.97
N PRO A 179 -3.81 -27.34 4.32
CA PRO A 179 -5.06 -27.96 3.83
C PRO A 179 -5.96 -26.86 3.22
N GLY A 180 -6.90 -27.06 2.32
CA GLY A 180 -7.76 -28.19 1.98
C GLY A 180 -9.00 -27.53 1.36
N SER A 181 -9.26 -27.82 0.09
CA SER A 181 -10.30 -27.23 -0.74
C SER A 181 -11.70 -27.75 -0.39
N GLY A 182 -12.70 -26.87 -0.34
CA GLY A 182 -14.12 -27.21 -0.34
C GLY A 182 -14.91 -26.18 -1.13
N PRO A 183 -15.86 -26.57 -2.01
CA PRO A 183 -16.59 -25.64 -2.86
C PRO A 183 -17.84 -25.11 -2.14
N GLY A 184 -18.10 -23.81 -2.27
CA GLY A 184 -19.29 -23.17 -1.71
C GLY A 184 -19.86 -22.15 -2.68
N SER A 185 -20.94 -22.53 -3.35
CA SER A 185 -21.77 -21.71 -4.22
C SER A 185 -22.35 -20.48 -3.52
N VAL A 186 -22.37 -19.34 -4.20
CA VAL A 186 -23.06 -18.11 -3.75
C VAL A 186 -24.19 -17.78 -4.75
N PRO A 187 -25.45 -17.63 -4.31
CA PRO A 187 -26.44 -16.87 -5.06
C PRO A 187 -26.52 -15.43 -4.55
N GLY A 188 -26.67 -14.50 -5.50
CA GLY A 188 -26.54 -13.05 -5.29
C GLY A 188 -27.59 -12.37 -4.42
N SER A 189 -27.31 -11.10 -4.10
CA SER A 189 -28.30 -10.13 -3.68
C SER A 189 -27.90 -8.72 -4.13
N THR A 190 -28.90 -8.00 -4.60
CA THR A 190 -28.93 -6.64 -5.16
C THR A 190 -28.73 -5.58 -4.07
N PRO A 191 -28.20 -4.38 -4.35
CA PRO A 191 -27.82 -3.42 -3.32
C PRO A 191 -29.02 -2.60 -2.84
N GLY A 192 -29.32 -2.68 -1.54
CA GLY A 192 -30.18 -1.74 -0.81
C GLY A 192 -29.30 -0.70 -0.13
N GLY A 193 -29.48 0.57 -0.49
CA GLY A 193 -28.80 1.68 0.17
C GLY A 193 -29.39 1.95 1.56
N GLU A 194 -28.53 2.05 2.56
CA GLU A 194 -28.87 2.61 3.86
C GLU A 194 -28.25 4.00 4.04
N PRO A 195 -28.88 4.87 4.84
CA PRO A 195 -28.60 6.30 4.87
C PRO A 195 -27.33 6.62 5.67
N VAL A 196 -26.56 7.59 5.16
CA VAL A 196 -25.42 8.19 5.86
C VAL A 196 -25.91 8.90 7.13
N PRO A 197 -25.46 8.52 8.35
CA PRO A 197 -25.76 9.29 9.55
C PRO A 197 -24.91 10.57 9.60
N ALA A 198 -25.54 11.64 10.07
CA ALA A 198 -24.99 12.98 10.22
C ALA A 198 -23.85 13.06 11.27
N PRO A 199 -22.93 14.04 11.17
CA PRO A 199 -21.77 14.12 12.06
C PRO A 199 -22.19 14.52 13.48
N SER A 200 -21.55 13.92 14.48
CA SER A 200 -21.66 14.30 15.89
C SER A 200 -20.28 14.56 16.51
N PRO A 201 -20.20 15.38 17.57
CA PRO A 201 -19.40 16.59 17.59
C PRO A 201 -17.97 16.45 18.16
N ALA A 202 -17.14 17.43 17.83
CA ALA A 202 -15.77 17.66 18.30
C ALA A 202 -15.58 17.45 19.82
N GLN A 203 -14.56 16.66 20.21
CA GLN A 203 -14.14 16.53 21.62
C GLN A 203 -12.61 16.37 21.77
N GLY A 204 -12.04 17.26 22.58
CA GLY A 204 -10.88 17.13 23.49
C GLY A 204 -9.62 16.37 23.08
N GLU A 205 -8.46 16.99 23.26
CA GLU A 205 -7.15 16.32 23.27
C GLU A 205 -7.07 15.30 24.42
N VAL A 206 -7.31 14.02 24.11
CA VAL A 206 -7.06 12.90 25.01
C VAL A 206 -5.57 12.54 24.95
N ALA A 207 -4.87 12.62 26.09
CA ALA A 207 -3.46 12.25 26.16
C ALA A 207 -3.29 10.72 26.05
N ALA A 208 -2.32 10.28 25.24
CA ALA A 208 -2.03 8.86 25.07
C ALA A 208 -1.52 8.22 26.38
N PRO A 209 -2.01 7.02 26.76
CA PRO A 209 -1.46 6.24 27.86
C PRO A 209 0.02 5.86 27.63
N PRO A 210 0.74 5.37 28.64
CA PRO A 210 2.12 4.90 28.47
C PRO A 210 2.24 3.89 27.33
N ALA A 211 3.21 4.11 26.44
CA ALA A 211 3.41 3.29 25.26
C ALA A 211 3.65 1.82 25.61
N LYS A 212 3.03 0.93 24.84
CA LYS A 212 3.04 -0.52 25.05
C LYS A 212 3.22 -1.20 23.70
N VAL A 213 3.81 -2.39 23.68
CA VAL A 213 4.01 -3.13 22.42
C VAL A 213 2.65 -3.61 21.89
N VAL A 214 2.28 -3.13 20.71
CA VAL A 214 1.02 -3.46 20.04
C VAL A 214 1.26 -4.51 18.95
N THR A 215 0.73 -5.72 19.14
CA THR A 215 0.88 -6.85 18.20
C THR A 215 -0.44 -7.52 17.86
N ALA A 216 -1.53 -7.18 18.57
CA ALA A 216 -2.85 -7.68 18.28
C ALA A 216 -3.61 -6.68 17.41
N GLU A 217 -4.24 -7.17 16.35
CA GLU A 217 -5.01 -6.37 15.40
C GLU A 217 -6.51 -6.52 15.65
N ILE A 218 -7.22 -5.39 15.58
CA ILE A 218 -8.68 -5.31 15.59
C ILE A 218 -9.11 -4.67 14.27
N ALA A 219 -9.74 -5.46 13.40
CA ALA A 219 -10.30 -5.01 12.14
C ALA A 219 -11.79 -4.66 12.28
N GLY A 220 -12.33 -3.88 11.34
CA GLY A 220 -13.75 -3.54 11.27
C GLY A 220 -14.09 -2.08 11.56
N VAL A 221 -13.10 -1.28 11.99
CA VAL A 221 -13.25 0.16 12.20
C VAL A 221 -13.17 0.89 10.85
N ASP A 222 -14.10 1.83 10.61
CA ASP A 222 -14.06 2.69 9.42
C ASP A 222 -12.80 3.57 9.42
N ILE A 223 -12.19 3.76 8.24
CA ILE A 223 -10.98 4.58 8.08
C ILE A 223 -11.19 6.03 8.55
N LEU A 224 -12.39 6.57 8.38
CA LEU A 224 -12.72 7.95 8.77
C LEU A 224 -12.81 8.10 10.29
N GLU A 225 -13.11 7.02 11.00
CA GLU A 225 -13.28 6.97 12.44
C GLU A 225 -12.07 6.37 13.18
N LEU A 226 -11.05 5.91 12.45
CA LEU A 226 -9.92 5.17 13.00
C LEU A 226 -9.18 5.94 14.10
N GLU A 227 -8.93 7.22 13.89
CA GLU A 227 -8.27 8.08 14.87
C GLU A 227 -9.17 8.37 16.09
N ASN A 228 -10.49 8.42 15.90
CA ASN A 228 -11.44 8.59 17.00
C ASN A 228 -11.54 7.31 17.84
N ALA A 229 -11.55 6.14 17.19
CA ALA A 229 -11.51 4.83 17.85
C ALA A 229 -10.25 4.67 18.71
N VAL A 230 -9.08 5.07 18.22
CA VAL A 230 -7.83 5.09 19.00
C VAL A 230 -7.96 6.01 20.23
N ARG A 231 -8.54 7.20 20.07
CA ARG A 231 -8.74 8.14 21.19
C ARG A 231 -9.73 7.62 22.24
N VAL A 232 -10.76 6.87 21.84
CA VAL A 232 -11.67 6.21 22.80
C VAL A 232 -10.91 5.18 23.64
N LEU A 233 -10.01 4.41 23.03
CA LEU A 233 -9.15 3.49 23.77
C LEU A 233 -8.21 4.21 24.72
N TRP A 234 -7.63 5.34 24.30
CA TRP A 234 -6.80 6.17 25.17
C TRP A 234 -7.59 6.71 26.37
N ALA A 235 -8.83 7.16 26.16
CA ALA A 235 -9.71 7.60 27.24
C ALA A 235 -10.08 6.46 28.20
N ALA A 236 -10.10 5.22 27.73
CA ALA A 236 -10.28 4.00 28.53
C ALA A 236 -8.97 3.49 29.18
N GLY A 237 -7.86 4.24 29.04
CA GLY A 237 -6.55 3.87 29.60
C GLY A 237 -5.85 2.74 28.86
N ILE A 238 -6.24 2.46 27.61
CA ILE A 238 -5.66 1.42 26.76
C ILE A 238 -4.75 2.08 25.73
N TYR A 239 -3.47 1.72 25.71
CA TYR A 239 -2.58 2.18 24.65
C TYR A 239 -2.92 1.48 23.33
N ALA A 240 -3.15 2.27 22.30
CA ALA A 240 -3.52 1.81 20.97
C ALA A 240 -2.87 2.69 19.90
N GLU A 241 -2.59 2.10 18.74
CA GLU A 241 -2.08 2.77 17.55
C GLU A 241 -2.98 2.44 16.35
N SER A 242 -3.13 3.37 15.41
CA SER A 242 -3.78 3.11 14.13
C SER A 242 -2.81 2.42 13.16
N GLY A 243 -3.34 1.53 12.32
CA GLY A 243 -2.56 0.79 11.33
C GLY A 243 -3.39 0.38 10.12
N MET A 244 -2.73 -0.27 9.15
CA MET A 244 -3.37 -0.79 7.94
C MET A 244 -3.06 -2.28 7.80
N GLY A 245 -4.08 -3.11 7.92
CA GLY A 245 -4.00 -4.56 7.76
C GLY A 245 -4.35 -5.00 6.34
N CYS A 246 -4.29 -6.32 6.09
CA CYS A 246 -4.52 -6.92 4.77
C CYS A 246 -5.92 -6.65 4.18
N THR A 247 -6.92 -6.36 5.03
CA THR A 247 -8.32 -6.16 4.64
C THR A 247 -8.84 -4.75 4.90
N GLY A 248 -8.00 -3.82 5.35
CA GLY A 248 -8.42 -2.45 5.63
C GLY A 248 -7.80 -1.87 6.92
N PRO A 249 -8.39 -0.79 7.43
CA PRO A 249 -7.96 -0.13 8.67
C PRO A 249 -7.98 -1.11 9.84
N ILE A 250 -6.94 -1.03 10.68
CA ILE A 250 -6.84 -1.82 11.90
C ILE A 250 -6.47 -0.91 13.07
N VAL A 251 -7.00 -1.27 14.24
CA VAL A 251 -6.52 -0.74 15.52
C VAL A 251 -5.58 -1.77 16.12
N MET A 252 -4.36 -1.35 16.46
CA MET A 252 -3.34 -2.21 17.06
C MET A 252 -3.29 -1.96 18.56
N VAL A 253 -3.35 -3.04 19.35
CA VAL A 253 -3.30 -3.01 20.82
C VAL A 253 -2.37 -4.10 21.35
N SER A 254 -2.04 -4.03 22.65
CA SER A 254 -1.33 -5.12 23.31
C SER A 254 -2.25 -6.37 23.38
N PRO A 255 -1.71 -7.60 23.25
CA PRO A 255 -2.53 -8.81 23.29
C PRO A 255 -3.40 -8.96 24.56
N GLU A 256 -2.86 -8.52 25.69
CA GLU A 256 -3.53 -8.53 27.00
C GLU A 256 -4.68 -7.52 27.12
N ASP A 257 -4.66 -6.44 26.33
CA ASP A 257 -5.72 -5.42 26.33
C ASP A 257 -6.78 -5.67 25.23
N ARG A 258 -6.60 -6.67 24.36
CA ARG A 258 -7.44 -6.89 23.17
C ARG A 258 -8.91 -7.06 23.49
N GLU A 259 -9.27 -7.89 24.47
CA GLU A 259 -10.68 -8.14 24.81
C GLU A 259 -11.36 -6.87 25.34
N ARG A 260 -10.66 -6.14 26.23
CA ARG A 260 -11.14 -4.85 26.76
C ARG A 260 -11.27 -3.79 25.67
N ALA A 261 -10.34 -3.76 24.72
CA ALA A 261 -10.37 -2.84 23.60
C ALA A 261 -11.55 -3.12 22.66
N VAL A 262 -11.81 -4.39 22.32
CA VAL A 262 -12.97 -4.78 21.50
C VAL A 262 -14.28 -4.38 22.18
N GLU A 263 -14.41 -4.61 23.48
CA GLU A 263 -15.61 -4.24 24.25
C GLU A 263 -15.82 -2.71 24.26
N ALA A 264 -14.75 -1.94 24.52
CA ALA A 264 -14.82 -0.48 24.50
C ALA A 264 -15.22 0.07 23.12
N LEU A 265 -14.70 -0.51 22.04
CA LEU A 265 -15.03 -0.11 20.68
C LEU A 265 -16.48 -0.46 20.29
N LYS A 266 -17.00 -1.62 20.73
CA LYS A 266 -18.41 -1.98 20.54
C LYS A 266 -19.35 -1.03 21.29
N GLN A 267 -19.01 -0.70 22.54
CA GLN A 267 -19.79 0.26 23.34
C GLN A 267 -19.82 1.66 22.72
N ALA A 268 -18.73 2.06 22.07
CA ALA A 268 -18.63 3.30 21.31
C ALA A 268 -19.13 3.20 19.86
N GLN A 269 -19.71 2.06 19.46
CA GLN A 269 -20.29 1.81 18.13
C GLN A 269 -19.30 1.90 16.95
N TYR A 270 -18.02 1.59 17.18
CA TYR A 270 -17.01 1.48 16.12
C TYR A 270 -16.86 0.05 15.54
N LEU A 271 -17.51 -0.94 16.17
CA LEU A 271 -17.49 -2.37 15.80
C LEU A 271 -18.90 -2.96 15.83
#